data_AF-A0A7S4DHM7-F1
#
_entry.id   AF-A0A7S4DHM7-F1
#
_cell.length_a   1.000
_cell.length_b   1.000
_cell.length_c   1.000
_cell.angle_alpha   90.00
_cell.angle_beta   90.00
_cell.angle_gamma   90.00
#
_symmetry.space_group_name_H-M   'P 1'
#
loop_
_entity.id
_entity.type
_entity.pdbx_description
1 polymer ?
#
loop_
_entity_poly.entity_id
_entity_poly.type
_entity_poly.pdbx_seq_one_letter_code
_entity_poly.pdbx_strand_id
1 'polypeptide(L)'
;AGYLFSFIHPLEVLGNCTRVSKHWHSLALGESLWAHLCHLHFQLKPLRSDSSAPPSDKKKEEEPKPKQQIGFPPLPPTSIGLHGAEEKAPRPARSSAAAWASWYRQYRGIGLDPVFTKLKVSRRVASTWALLKGWLSQNLPGAAASLKGGAKEDEIREAEELAGGSLPEVVKELYRVFDGQSLDYDELKLTGERDSAYEHQRWLGILGGYNVYQHTVNTRMLPLRHAMHWTRYARERLHNITNTMLLVFCSFNFSKMYFLDAKDGGIYLVNTRNERFLAYPVASADAILLWLREYTRRLLEGIYGIGPIIPFMLERSKGISLFPLKGPERTHKVTRSVHIASSVIYMPEHSQGWTYSIRMRLLTPDEEGYMTPEARGFTRCQLTTRHWVIEKEDDTPQHVRGRGVIGIFPILTEGGWVLNRWSDPHRQYGRVEEKEVKGEFIYQSCTGSFPRGKEGSFRGDMNFVPNIESAPEGDEFQVEVKAFPMGYPKYLY
;
A
#
# COMPACT_ATOMS: atom_id res chain seq x y z
N ALA A 1 -1.85 -11.27 20.75
CA ALA A 1 -1.18 -12.49 20.23
C ALA A 1 -1.14 -12.49 18.69
N GLY A 2 -2.24 -12.76 17.97
CA GLY A 2 -2.23 -12.98 16.52
C GLY A 2 -1.47 -11.95 15.66
N TYR A 3 -1.58 -10.65 15.96
CA TYR A 3 -0.87 -9.58 15.23
C TYR A 3 0.67 -9.56 15.37
N LEU A 4 1.26 -10.32 16.31
CA LEU A 4 2.70 -10.57 16.37
C LEU A 4 3.11 -11.78 15.53
N PHE A 5 2.22 -12.78 15.39
CA PHE A 5 2.50 -14.04 14.69
C PHE A 5 2.39 -13.94 13.15
N SER A 6 1.85 -12.86 12.62
CA SER A 6 1.88 -12.58 11.18
C SER A 6 3.24 -12.12 10.65
N PHE A 7 4.19 -11.73 11.53
CA PHE A 7 5.49 -11.19 11.12
C PHE A 7 6.72 -11.81 11.81
N ILE A 8 6.55 -12.52 12.92
CA ILE A 8 7.57 -13.46 13.43
C ILE A 8 7.46 -14.77 12.63
N HIS A 9 8.57 -15.29 12.12
CA HIS A 9 8.56 -16.49 11.29
C HIS A 9 8.05 -17.72 12.08
N PRO A 10 7.17 -18.58 11.54
CA PRO A 10 6.61 -19.70 12.31
C PRO A 10 7.63 -20.65 12.95
N LEU A 11 8.82 -20.82 12.34
CA LEU A 11 9.91 -21.59 12.94
C LEU A 11 10.78 -20.79 13.93
N GLU A 12 10.72 -19.46 13.94
CA GLU A 12 11.26 -18.64 15.04
C GLU A 12 10.31 -18.70 16.26
N VAL A 13 9.00 -18.67 16.02
CA VAL A 13 7.98 -18.92 17.06
C VAL A 13 8.20 -20.30 17.69
N LEU A 14 8.18 -21.36 16.88
CA LEU A 14 8.41 -22.73 17.36
C LEU A 14 9.80 -22.90 17.97
N GLY A 15 10.84 -22.32 17.37
CA GLY A 15 12.21 -22.39 17.89
C GLY A 15 12.37 -21.72 19.25
N ASN A 16 11.68 -20.60 19.50
CA ASN A 16 11.71 -19.93 20.81
C ASN A 16 10.81 -20.64 21.83
N CYS A 17 9.60 -21.06 21.47
CA CYS A 17 8.71 -21.81 22.37
C CYS A 17 9.32 -23.15 22.80
N THR A 18 9.97 -23.90 21.90
CA THR A 18 10.59 -25.18 22.22
C THR A 18 11.89 -25.05 23.03
N ARG A 19 12.57 -23.89 23.00
CA ARG A 19 13.71 -23.57 23.88
C ARG A 19 13.31 -23.24 25.32
N VAL A 20 12.09 -22.76 25.55
CA VAL A 20 11.65 -22.27 26.88
C VAL A 20 11.07 -23.37 27.78
N SER A 21 10.46 -24.43 27.23
CA SER A 21 10.07 -25.61 28.04
C SER A 21 9.80 -26.86 27.21
N LYS A 22 10.18 -28.03 27.76
CA LYS A 22 9.86 -29.36 27.19
C LYS A 22 8.36 -29.59 27.04
N HIS A 23 7.51 -28.96 27.86
CA HIS A 23 6.05 -29.12 27.81
C HIS A 23 5.44 -28.46 26.56
N TRP A 24 6.04 -27.37 26.06
CA TRP A 24 5.61 -26.76 24.78
C TRP A 24 5.95 -27.64 23.56
N HIS A 25 6.90 -28.58 23.69
CA HIS A 25 7.30 -29.46 22.59
C HIS A 25 6.23 -30.51 22.26
N SER A 26 5.46 -31.00 23.24
CA SER A 26 4.30 -31.87 22.97
C SER A 26 3.07 -31.07 22.54
N LEU A 27 2.83 -29.90 23.16
CA LEU A 27 1.71 -29.01 22.79
C LEU A 27 1.80 -28.48 21.35
N ALA A 28 3.01 -28.23 20.84
CA ALA A 28 3.22 -27.80 19.46
C ALA A 28 2.87 -28.86 18.39
N LEU A 29 2.75 -30.14 18.79
CA LEU A 29 2.40 -31.27 17.93
C LEU A 29 0.93 -31.71 18.06
N GLY A 30 0.16 -31.09 18.98
CA GLY A 30 -1.25 -31.39 19.16
C GLY A 30 -2.15 -30.51 18.28
N GLU A 31 -2.91 -31.11 17.36
CA GLU A 31 -3.86 -30.38 16.51
C GLU A 31 -4.90 -29.58 17.28
N SER A 32 -5.22 -30.01 18.51
CA SER A 32 -6.17 -29.33 19.40
C SER A 32 -5.78 -27.88 19.72
N LEU A 33 -4.50 -27.57 19.88
CA LEU A 33 -4.04 -26.20 20.15
C LEU A 33 -4.20 -25.29 18.92
N TRP A 34 -3.90 -25.82 17.73
CA TRP A 34 -4.13 -25.12 16.46
C TRP A 34 -5.62 -24.91 16.19
N ALA A 35 -6.44 -25.94 16.38
CA ALA A 35 -7.89 -25.84 16.25
C ALA A 35 -8.47 -24.80 17.22
N HIS A 36 -7.98 -24.74 18.46
CA HIS A 36 -8.44 -23.78 19.47
C HIS A 36 -8.03 -22.33 19.15
N LEU A 37 -6.80 -22.11 18.67
CA LEU A 37 -6.34 -20.79 18.16
C LEU A 37 -7.15 -20.35 16.94
N CYS A 38 -7.45 -21.27 16.02
CA CYS A 38 -8.33 -20.98 14.88
C CYS A 38 -9.77 -20.67 15.31
N HIS A 39 -10.29 -21.36 16.33
CA HIS A 39 -11.63 -21.11 16.87
C HIS A 39 -11.73 -19.73 17.53
N LEU A 40 -10.78 -19.37 18.41
CA LEU A 40 -10.78 -18.11 19.17
C LEU A 40 -10.56 -16.84 18.34
N HIS A 41 -9.98 -16.93 17.15
CA HIS A 41 -9.76 -15.77 16.26
C HIS A 41 -10.60 -15.80 14.97
N PHE A 42 -11.19 -16.94 14.57
CA PHE A 42 -11.93 -17.06 13.31
C PHE A 42 -13.27 -17.82 13.41
N GLN A 43 -13.71 -18.21 14.62
CA GLN A 43 -15.04 -18.78 14.93
C GLN A 43 -15.48 -20.03 14.11
N LEU A 44 -14.55 -20.90 13.73
CA LEU A 44 -14.86 -22.13 12.98
C LEU A 44 -15.10 -23.34 13.91
N LYS A 45 -16.18 -24.10 13.70
CA LYS A 45 -16.38 -25.44 14.31
C LYS A 45 -15.86 -26.55 13.36
N PRO A 46 -15.28 -27.65 13.89
CA PRO A 46 -14.77 -28.76 13.09
C PRO A 46 -15.87 -29.76 12.70
N LEU A 47 -15.63 -30.56 11.66
CA LEU A 47 -16.35 -31.81 11.40
C LEU A 47 -15.45 -32.84 10.72
N ARG A 48 -15.92 -34.10 10.68
CA ARG A 48 -15.11 -35.33 10.58
C ARG A 48 -14.57 -35.64 9.19
N SER A 49 -13.53 -36.46 9.16
CA SER A 49 -13.00 -37.12 7.97
C SER A 49 -13.74 -38.43 7.65
N ASP A 50 -13.29 -39.01 6.53
CA ASP A 50 -13.37 -40.41 6.10
C ASP A 50 -14.38 -40.68 4.98
N SER A 51 -14.06 -41.40 3.90
CA SER A 51 -12.84 -41.75 3.14
C SER A 51 -13.20 -43.02 2.36
N SER A 52 -12.74 -43.17 1.13
CA SER A 52 -12.81 -44.43 0.41
C SER A 52 -11.71 -44.49 -0.65
N ALA A 53 -11.13 -45.68 -0.83
CA ALA A 53 -10.08 -45.95 -1.80
C ALA A 53 -10.29 -47.37 -2.37
N PRO A 54 -9.94 -47.62 -3.65
CA PRO A 54 -10.12 -48.92 -4.28
C PRO A 54 -9.07 -49.95 -3.85
N PRO A 55 -9.38 -51.26 -3.87
CA PRO A 55 -8.49 -52.34 -3.43
C PRO A 55 -7.51 -52.81 -4.50
N SER A 56 -6.50 -53.58 -4.10
CA SER A 56 -5.63 -54.38 -4.97
C SER A 56 -5.38 -55.77 -4.38
N ASP A 57 -5.09 -56.75 -5.25
CA ASP A 57 -5.15 -58.18 -4.94
C ASP A 57 -4.09 -58.73 -3.97
N LYS A 58 -4.52 -59.60 -3.04
CA LYS A 58 -3.73 -60.74 -2.54
C LYS A 58 -4.62 -61.99 -2.34
N LYS A 59 -4.02 -63.17 -2.46
CA LYS A 59 -4.71 -64.48 -2.48
C LYS A 59 -4.81 -65.14 -1.10
N LYS A 60 -5.90 -65.90 -0.92
CA LYS A 60 -6.11 -67.13 -0.12
C LYS A 60 -5.22 -67.41 1.11
N GLU A 61 -5.87 -67.58 2.26
CA GLU A 61 -5.99 -68.84 3.06
C GLU A 61 -7.07 -68.59 4.14
N GLU A 62 -8.28 -69.13 3.97
CA GLU A 62 -8.83 -70.33 4.65
C GLU A 62 -9.17 -70.18 6.16
N GLU A 63 -10.46 -69.92 6.44
CA GLU A 63 -11.13 -70.12 7.74
C GLU A 63 -12.10 -71.34 7.65
N PRO A 64 -12.21 -72.17 8.69
CA PRO A 64 -13.39 -73.02 8.92
C PRO A 64 -14.35 -72.41 9.95
N LYS A 65 -15.49 -71.89 9.46
CA LYS A 65 -16.75 -71.71 10.23
C LYS A 65 -17.44 -73.10 10.42
N PRO A 66 -18.60 -73.26 11.13
CA PRO A 66 -19.52 -72.24 11.68
C PRO A 66 -20.13 -72.55 13.08
N LYS A 67 -21.04 -71.67 13.54
CA LYS A 67 -22.38 -72.06 14.04
C LYS A 67 -23.39 -70.90 13.90
N GLN A 68 -24.69 -71.22 13.93
CA GLN A 68 -25.81 -70.32 13.59
C GLN A 68 -26.71 -70.06 14.79
N GLN A 69 -27.49 -68.96 14.78
CA GLN A 69 -28.98 -68.89 14.87
C GLN A 69 -29.45 -67.41 14.94
N ILE A 70 -30.28 -66.91 13.99
CA ILE A 70 -31.76 -66.90 13.88
C ILE A 70 -32.47 -65.79 14.71
N GLY A 71 -33.27 -64.92 14.05
CA GLY A 71 -34.22 -63.96 14.66
C GLY A 71 -34.73 -62.85 13.70
N PHE A 72 -36.06 -62.66 13.59
CA PHE A 72 -36.82 -61.70 12.73
C PHE A 72 -38.31 -61.66 13.20
N PRO A 73 -39.24 -60.79 12.73
CA PRO A 73 -39.19 -59.36 12.37
C PRO A 73 -40.10 -58.47 13.30
N PRO A 74 -41.36 -58.03 13.03
CA PRO A 74 -41.86 -57.08 12.00
C PRO A 74 -42.76 -55.89 12.47
N LEU A 75 -42.40 -54.65 12.08
CA LEU A 75 -43.30 -53.62 11.46
C LEU A 75 -44.50 -53.04 12.30
N PRO A 76 -45.47 -52.32 11.68
CA PRO A 76 -45.46 -50.90 11.22
C PRO A 76 -46.55 -50.05 11.97
N PRO A 77 -47.01 -48.82 11.55
CA PRO A 77 -46.65 -47.90 10.44
C PRO A 77 -46.26 -46.47 11.00
N THR A 78 -46.52 -45.24 10.48
CA THR A 78 -47.31 -44.68 9.34
C THR A 78 -46.83 -43.24 8.94
N SER A 79 -46.68 -42.97 7.64
CA SER A 79 -47.19 -41.83 6.80
C SER A 79 -47.29 -40.37 7.32
N ILE A 80 -47.11 -39.26 6.57
CA ILE A 80 -47.03 -38.88 5.12
C ILE A 80 -45.94 -37.75 5.00
N GLY A 81 -45.05 -37.63 3.99
CA GLY A 81 -45.23 -37.08 2.61
C GLY A 81 -45.47 -35.54 2.58
N LEU A 82 -44.97 -34.71 1.65
CA LEU A 82 -44.23 -34.90 0.38
C LEU A 82 -43.35 -33.66 0.02
N HIS A 83 -42.64 -33.74 -1.11
CA HIS A 83 -41.59 -32.81 -1.62
C HIS A 83 -41.92 -31.31 -1.77
N GLY A 84 -40.85 -30.50 -1.69
CA GLY A 84 -40.65 -29.22 -2.39
C GLY A 84 -39.15 -28.93 -2.53
N ALA A 85 -38.68 -28.43 -3.68
CA ALA A 85 -37.24 -28.28 -3.97
C ALA A 85 -36.81 -26.80 -4.07
N GLU A 86 -35.66 -26.46 -3.48
CA GLU A 86 -34.94 -25.20 -3.74
C GLU A 86 -33.58 -25.51 -4.39
N GLU A 87 -33.41 -25.12 -5.65
CA GLU A 87 -32.13 -25.18 -6.34
C GLU A 87 -31.29 -23.95 -5.98
N LYS A 88 -30.27 -24.11 -5.13
CA LYS A 88 -29.39 -23.01 -4.68
C LYS A 88 -28.03 -23.08 -5.36
N ALA A 89 -27.74 -22.07 -6.18
CA ALA A 89 -26.51 -21.95 -6.97
C ALA A 89 -25.22 -22.00 -6.12
N PRO A 90 -24.13 -22.60 -6.64
CA PRO A 90 -22.92 -22.85 -5.87
C PRO A 90 -22.12 -21.57 -5.58
N ARG A 91 -21.87 -21.29 -4.28
CA ARG A 91 -20.89 -20.28 -3.86
C ARG A 91 -19.47 -20.88 -3.86
N PRO A 92 -18.45 -20.16 -4.36
CA PRO A 92 -17.11 -20.72 -4.54
C PRO A 92 -16.34 -20.87 -3.21
N ALA A 93 -16.05 -22.12 -2.82
CA ALA A 93 -15.19 -22.40 -1.68
C ALA A 93 -13.71 -22.21 -2.04
N ARG A 94 -13.03 -21.24 -1.41
CA ARG A 94 -11.56 -21.14 -1.38
C ARG A 94 -11.07 -21.28 0.05
N SER A 95 -10.45 -22.40 0.38
CA SER A 95 -10.04 -22.74 1.75
C SER A 95 -8.81 -21.98 2.22
N SER A 96 -8.67 -21.83 3.54
CA SER A 96 -7.45 -21.30 4.18
C SER A 96 -6.20 -22.11 3.81
N ALA A 97 -6.34 -23.42 3.64
CA ALA A 97 -5.27 -24.29 3.14
C ALA A 97 -4.85 -23.91 1.70
N ALA A 98 -5.77 -23.54 0.81
CA ALA A 98 -5.44 -23.06 -0.53
C ALA A 98 -4.75 -21.68 -0.49
N ALA A 99 -5.16 -20.79 0.41
CA ALA A 99 -4.50 -19.50 0.63
C ALA A 99 -3.08 -19.66 1.20
N TRP A 100 -2.90 -20.48 2.25
CA TRP A 100 -1.58 -20.79 2.81
C TRP A 100 -0.70 -21.52 1.80
N ALA A 101 -1.22 -22.51 1.06
CA ALA A 101 -0.46 -23.20 0.03
C ALA A 101 -0.16 -22.29 -1.18
N SER A 102 -0.98 -21.27 -1.47
CA SER A 102 -0.64 -20.24 -2.45
C SER A 102 0.52 -19.38 -1.95
N TRP A 103 0.42 -18.83 -0.73
CA TRP A 103 1.49 -18.05 -0.10
C TRP A 103 2.78 -18.86 0.09
N TYR A 104 2.70 -20.13 0.46
CA TYR A 104 3.86 -21.02 0.65
C TYR A 104 4.49 -21.44 -0.68
N ARG A 105 3.69 -21.66 -1.74
CA ARG A 105 4.21 -21.88 -3.10
C ARG A 105 4.79 -20.60 -3.71
N GLN A 106 4.25 -19.42 -3.38
CA GLN A 106 4.89 -18.15 -3.69
C GLN A 106 6.18 -17.98 -2.87
N TYR A 107 6.21 -18.30 -1.57
CA TYR A 107 7.41 -18.19 -0.73
C TYR A 107 8.54 -19.15 -1.14
N ARG A 108 8.19 -20.40 -1.54
CA ARG A 108 9.12 -21.36 -2.16
C ARG A 108 9.46 -20.99 -3.62
N GLY A 109 8.53 -20.33 -4.32
CA GLY A 109 8.62 -19.90 -5.72
C GLY A 109 9.33 -18.56 -5.92
N ILE A 110 9.51 -17.78 -4.84
CA ILE A 110 10.63 -16.86 -4.68
C ILE A 110 11.87 -17.76 -4.58
N GLY A 111 12.31 -18.24 -5.74
CA GLY A 111 13.69 -18.62 -5.93
C GLY A 111 14.50 -17.37 -5.57
N LEU A 112 15.18 -17.41 -4.43
CA LEU A 112 16.13 -16.36 -4.07
C LEU A 112 17.14 -16.28 -5.21
N ASP A 113 17.05 -15.19 -5.96
CA ASP A 113 17.93 -14.81 -7.08
C ASP A 113 19.36 -15.28 -6.78
N PRO A 114 20.06 -15.98 -7.68
CA PRO A 114 21.41 -16.51 -7.43
C PRO A 114 22.44 -15.49 -6.92
N VAL A 115 22.14 -14.19 -7.00
CA VAL A 115 22.79 -13.11 -6.25
C VAL A 115 22.69 -13.33 -4.72
N PHE A 116 21.49 -13.46 -4.16
CA PHE A 116 21.26 -13.62 -2.71
C PHE A 116 21.91 -14.87 -2.12
N THR A 117 22.02 -15.97 -2.88
CA THR A 117 22.59 -17.22 -2.36
C THR A 117 24.12 -17.18 -2.21
N LYS A 118 24.79 -16.19 -2.82
CA LYS A 118 26.24 -15.96 -2.72
C LYS A 118 26.61 -14.85 -1.73
N LEU A 119 25.66 -13.97 -1.37
CA LEU A 119 25.88 -12.85 -0.45
C LEU A 119 25.77 -13.27 1.01
N LYS A 120 26.64 -12.71 1.87
CA LYS A 120 26.51 -12.79 3.33
C LYS A 120 25.43 -11.81 3.82
N VAL A 121 24.17 -12.21 3.69
CA VAL A 121 23.00 -11.41 4.12
C VAL A 121 21.97 -12.27 4.87
N SER A 122 21.34 -11.68 5.88
CA SER A 122 20.29 -12.34 6.65
C SER A 122 19.06 -12.63 5.79
N ARG A 123 18.35 -13.71 6.14
CA ARG A 123 17.05 -14.06 5.53
C ARG A 123 16.03 -12.91 5.62
N ARG A 124 16.16 -12.03 6.62
CA ARG A 124 15.25 -10.90 6.83
C ARG A 124 15.46 -9.81 5.78
N VAL A 125 16.72 -9.51 5.42
CA VAL A 125 17.05 -8.59 4.32
C VAL A 125 16.75 -9.23 2.96
N ALA A 126 17.23 -10.46 2.72
CA ALA A 126 17.04 -11.14 1.44
C ALA A 126 15.55 -11.30 1.07
N SER A 127 14.68 -11.68 2.02
CA SER A 127 13.23 -11.79 1.76
C SER A 127 12.57 -10.44 1.49
N THR A 128 13.03 -9.36 2.12
CA THR A 128 12.48 -8.00 1.93
C THR A 128 12.84 -7.48 0.53
N TRP A 129 14.11 -7.59 0.14
CA TRP A 129 14.55 -7.18 -1.18
C TRP A 129 13.96 -8.04 -2.31
N ALA A 130 13.84 -9.36 -2.12
CA ALA A 130 13.23 -10.24 -3.11
C ALA A 130 11.74 -9.91 -3.36
N LEU A 131 10.99 -9.62 -2.29
CA LEU A 131 9.58 -9.19 -2.38
C LEU A 131 9.45 -7.81 -3.05
N LEU A 132 10.27 -6.83 -2.65
CA LEU A 132 10.23 -5.48 -3.21
C LEU A 132 10.65 -5.47 -4.69
N LYS A 133 11.77 -6.10 -5.05
CA LYS A 133 12.21 -6.28 -6.45
C LYS A 133 11.14 -7.01 -7.27
N GLY A 134 10.56 -8.08 -6.74
CA GLY A 134 9.49 -8.84 -7.41
C GLY A 134 8.26 -7.99 -7.72
N TRP A 135 7.80 -7.18 -6.76
CA TRP A 135 6.69 -6.25 -6.98
C TRP A 135 7.06 -5.17 -8.01
N LEU A 136 8.24 -4.56 -7.90
CA LEU A 136 8.71 -3.53 -8.83
C LEU A 136 8.85 -4.08 -10.25
N SER A 137 9.40 -5.29 -10.44
CA SER A 137 9.54 -5.93 -11.76
C SER A 137 8.20 -6.21 -12.44
N GLN A 138 7.11 -6.36 -11.67
CA GLN A 138 5.76 -6.56 -12.21
C GLN A 138 5.00 -5.25 -12.46
N ASN A 139 5.20 -4.23 -11.60
CA ASN A 139 4.35 -3.04 -11.57
C ASN A 139 5.04 -1.76 -12.09
N LEU A 140 6.35 -1.63 -11.90
CA LEU A 140 7.15 -0.48 -12.35
C LEU A 140 8.54 -0.93 -12.83
N PRO A 141 8.65 -1.60 -14.00
CA PRO A 141 9.88 -2.27 -14.42
C PRO A 141 11.11 -1.35 -14.50
N GLY A 142 10.94 -0.07 -14.86
CA GLY A 142 12.02 0.91 -14.86
C GLY A 142 12.63 1.17 -13.47
N ALA A 143 11.82 1.14 -12.41
CA ALA A 143 12.31 1.26 -11.04
C ALA A 143 13.08 0.00 -10.61
N ALA A 144 12.62 -1.19 -11.01
CA ALA A 144 13.35 -2.44 -10.78
C ALA A 144 14.69 -2.49 -11.54
N ALA A 145 14.71 -2.00 -12.79
CA ALA A 145 15.92 -1.93 -13.62
C ALA A 145 16.94 -0.90 -13.10
N SER A 146 16.49 0.15 -12.40
CA SER A 146 17.38 1.15 -11.81
C SER A 146 18.16 0.68 -10.58
N LEU A 147 17.85 -0.48 -10.00
CA LEU A 147 18.55 -0.99 -8.80
C LEU A 147 20.02 -1.32 -9.14
N LYS A 148 20.97 -0.53 -8.63
CA LYS A 148 22.41 -0.79 -8.78
C LYS A 148 22.75 -2.07 -8.02
N GLY A 149 23.67 -2.89 -8.56
CA GLY A 149 24.20 -4.06 -7.86
C GLY A 149 24.83 -3.71 -6.50
N GLY A 150 25.02 -4.71 -5.65
CA GLY A 150 25.50 -4.53 -4.28
C GLY A 150 26.79 -3.70 -4.15
N ALA A 151 26.83 -2.87 -3.11
CA ALA A 151 27.99 -2.06 -2.75
C ALA A 151 29.20 -2.94 -2.38
N LYS A 152 30.41 -2.44 -2.69
CA LYS A 152 31.66 -3.02 -2.22
C LYS A 152 31.85 -2.76 -0.72
N GLU A 153 32.55 -3.65 -0.02
CA GLU A 153 32.86 -3.45 1.41
C GLU A 153 33.70 -2.17 1.64
N ASP A 154 34.49 -1.72 0.66
CA ASP A 154 35.20 -0.43 0.72
C ASP A 154 34.25 0.77 0.62
N GLU A 155 33.26 0.75 -0.29
CA GLU A 155 32.21 1.79 -0.38
C GLU A 155 31.39 1.86 0.92
N ILE A 156 31.17 0.71 1.57
CA ILE A 156 30.53 0.61 2.89
C ILE A 156 31.42 1.21 3.98
N ARG A 157 32.73 0.89 4.01
CA ARG A 157 33.67 1.41 5.01
C ARG A 157 33.82 2.93 4.93
N GLU A 158 33.91 3.51 3.72
CA GLU A 158 33.90 4.97 3.54
C GLU A 158 32.63 5.63 4.12
N ALA A 159 31.49 4.95 4.04
CA ALA A 159 30.23 5.43 4.61
C ALA A 159 30.19 5.28 6.15
N GLU A 160 30.80 4.25 6.73
CA GLU A 160 31.02 4.11 8.18
C GLU A 160 31.97 5.20 8.72
N GLU A 161 33.05 5.49 8.00
CA GLU A 161 33.98 6.58 8.32
C GLU A 161 33.29 7.95 8.30
N LEU A 162 32.46 8.24 7.27
CA LEU A 162 31.68 9.47 7.22
C LEU A 162 30.60 9.56 8.31
N ALA A 163 30.03 8.43 8.71
CA ALA A 163 29.07 8.31 9.80
C ALA A 163 29.73 8.23 11.19
N GLY A 164 31.06 8.38 11.28
CA GLY A 164 31.79 8.43 12.55
C GLY A 164 31.68 7.14 13.39
N GLY A 165 31.38 6.00 12.77
CA GLY A 165 31.12 4.74 13.46
C GLY A 165 30.52 3.66 12.56
N SER A 166 30.52 2.43 13.04
CA SER A 166 30.01 1.30 12.25
C SER A 166 28.51 1.42 11.99
N LEU A 167 28.10 1.22 10.74
CA LEU A 167 26.70 1.18 10.34
C LEU A 167 26.05 -0.12 10.90
N PRO A 168 24.78 -0.08 11.35
CA PRO A 168 24.05 -1.27 11.77
C PRO A 168 24.15 -2.39 10.73
N GLU A 169 24.39 -3.63 11.14
CA GLU A 169 24.72 -4.72 10.21
C GLU A 169 23.64 -4.92 9.13
N VAL A 170 22.37 -4.70 9.48
CA VAL A 170 21.23 -4.75 8.55
C VAL A 170 21.30 -3.70 7.43
N VAL A 171 21.93 -2.55 7.67
CA VAL A 171 22.16 -1.49 6.67
C VAL A 171 23.21 -1.95 5.68
N LYS A 172 24.31 -2.53 6.19
CA LYS A 172 25.38 -3.08 5.36
C LYS A 172 24.86 -4.25 4.53
N GLU A 173 24.03 -5.12 5.11
CA GLU A 173 23.29 -6.15 4.37
C GLU A 173 22.36 -5.57 3.29
N LEU A 174 21.60 -4.50 3.57
CA LEU A 174 20.73 -3.86 2.57
C LEU A 174 21.54 -3.36 1.36
N TYR A 175 22.65 -2.67 1.61
CA TYR A 175 23.55 -2.14 0.58
C TYR A 175 24.36 -3.22 -0.16
N ARG A 176 24.74 -4.32 0.51
CA ARG A 176 25.36 -5.52 -0.12
C ARG A 176 24.46 -6.20 -1.15
N VAL A 177 23.14 -6.00 -1.09
CA VAL A 177 22.22 -6.50 -2.14
C VAL A 177 22.12 -5.48 -3.28
N PHE A 178 21.73 -4.24 -2.99
CA PHE A 178 21.62 -3.17 -3.97
C PHE A 178 22.18 -1.86 -3.43
N ASP A 179 23.11 -1.25 -4.16
CA ASP A 179 23.64 0.08 -3.84
C ASP A 179 22.70 1.19 -4.34
N GLY A 180 21.47 1.21 -3.80
CA GLY A 180 20.44 2.17 -4.15
C GLY A 180 20.01 2.11 -5.63
N GLN A 181 19.64 3.28 -6.17
CA GLN A 181 19.18 3.42 -7.55
C GLN A 181 20.18 4.22 -8.39
N SER A 182 20.49 3.71 -9.58
CA SER A 182 21.15 4.45 -10.66
C SER A 182 20.08 5.16 -11.50
N LEU A 183 20.00 6.48 -11.37
CA LEU A 183 19.13 7.35 -12.17
C LEU A 183 19.97 8.53 -12.66
N ASP A 184 19.89 8.84 -13.95
CA ASP A 184 20.87 9.69 -14.65
C ASP A 184 20.86 11.14 -14.12
N TYR A 185 19.72 11.58 -13.59
CA TYR A 185 19.59 12.91 -12.96
C TYR A 185 20.39 13.07 -11.66
N ASP A 186 20.91 12.00 -11.05
CA ASP A 186 21.79 12.11 -9.87
C ASP A 186 23.22 12.45 -10.26
N GLU A 187 23.78 11.85 -11.31
CA GLU A 187 25.10 12.24 -11.83
C GLU A 187 25.05 13.65 -12.43
N LEU A 188 23.99 14.01 -13.17
CA LEU A 188 23.76 15.38 -13.68
C LEU A 188 23.70 16.42 -12.55
N LYS A 189 23.20 16.04 -11.35
CA LYS A 189 23.23 16.92 -10.17
C LYS A 189 24.61 17.06 -9.53
N LEU A 190 25.53 16.11 -9.77
CA LEU A 190 26.93 16.25 -9.36
C LEU A 190 27.74 17.08 -10.37
N THR A 191 27.45 16.98 -11.68
CA THR A 191 28.11 17.81 -12.71
C THR A 191 27.54 19.22 -12.81
N GLY A 192 26.31 19.44 -12.34
CA GLY A 192 25.58 20.71 -12.44
C GLY A 192 24.83 20.91 -13.76
N GLU A 193 24.85 19.90 -14.64
CA GLU A 193 24.19 19.90 -15.94
C GLU A 193 22.66 19.81 -15.80
N ARG A 194 21.94 20.32 -16.80
CA ARG A 194 20.48 20.28 -16.86
C ARG A 194 20.02 19.65 -18.16
N ASP A 195 19.53 18.42 -18.09
CA ASP A 195 18.86 17.76 -19.21
C ASP A 195 17.40 17.43 -18.83
N SER A 196 16.49 17.64 -19.77
CA SER A 196 15.07 17.30 -19.68
C SER A 196 14.75 15.91 -20.23
N ALA A 197 15.68 15.23 -20.94
CA ALA A 197 15.49 13.85 -21.39
C ALA A 197 15.09 12.90 -20.24
N TYR A 198 15.65 13.12 -19.05
CA TYR A 198 15.47 12.28 -17.87
C TYR A 198 14.32 12.71 -16.94
N GLU A 199 13.44 13.63 -17.35
CA GLU A 199 12.26 14.01 -16.53
C GLU A 199 11.40 12.80 -16.14
N HIS A 200 11.30 11.81 -17.03
CA HIS A 200 10.55 10.58 -16.82
C HIS A 200 11.11 9.71 -15.67
N GLN A 201 12.42 9.79 -15.39
CA GLN A 201 13.05 9.01 -14.32
C GLN A 201 12.71 9.53 -12.92
N ARG A 202 12.25 10.78 -12.80
CA ARG A 202 11.84 11.39 -11.53
C ARG A 202 10.69 10.65 -10.85
N TRP A 203 10.01 9.73 -11.53
CA TRP A 203 8.87 8.96 -11.02
C TRP A 203 9.25 7.52 -10.61
N LEU A 204 10.50 7.11 -10.85
CA LEU A 204 11.00 5.74 -10.65
C LEU A 204 11.57 5.47 -9.24
N GLY A 205 11.48 6.40 -8.30
CA GLY A 205 11.93 6.20 -6.93
C GLY A 205 11.15 5.06 -6.24
N ILE A 206 11.87 4.06 -5.70
CA ILE A 206 11.26 2.83 -5.16
C ILE A 206 10.35 3.04 -3.94
N LEU A 207 10.35 4.22 -3.32
CA LEU A 207 9.44 4.57 -2.23
C LEU A 207 8.21 5.36 -2.69
N GLY A 208 8.15 5.79 -3.96
CA GLY A 208 6.99 6.49 -4.50
C GLY A 208 6.86 7.94 -4.04
N GLY A 209 5.69 8.53 -4.25
CA GLY A 209 5.45 9.94 -3.92
C GLY A 209 4.05 10.49 -4.16
N TYR A 210 3.97 11.81 -4.25
CA TYR A 210 2.75 12.62 -4.44
C TYR A 210 3.07 14.01 -4.99
N ASN A 211 2.07 14.66 -5.59
CA ASN A 211 2.08 16.09 -5.92
C ASN A 211 1.04 16.83 -5.07
N VAL A 212 1.29 18.13 -4.83
CA VAL A 212 0.30 19.12 -4.42
C VAL A 212 0.78 20.50 -4.82
N TYR A 213 0.09 21.11 -5.79
CA TYR A 213 0.52 22.36 -6.44
C TYR A 213 1.97 22.25 -6.96
N GLN A 214 2.87 23.13 -6.51
CA GLN A 214 4.29 23.13 -6.88
C GLN A 214 5.13 22.14 -6.06
N HIS A 215 4.63 21.65 -4.92
CA HIS A 215 5.33 20.65 -4.12
C HIS A 215 5.13 19.28 -4.75
N THR A 216 6.23 18.63 -5.12
CA THR A 216 6.21 17.26 -5.65
C THR A 216 7.31 16.47 -4.98
N VAL A 217 7.01 15.25 -4.56
CA VAL A 217 8.01 14.30 -4.07
C VAL A 217 7.89 13.00 -4.85
N ASN A 218 9.02 12.34 -5.06
CA ASN A 218 9.10 10.93 -5.43
C ASN A 218 10.47 10.45 -4.95
N THR A 219 10.47 9.45 -4.05
CA THR A 219 11.59 9.15 -3.14
C THR A 219 12.33 7.89 -3.60
N ARG A 220 13.66 8.02 -3.74
CA ARG A 220 14.57 6.95 -4.18
C ARG A 220 15.56 6.57 -3.07
N MET A 221 16.13 5.38 -3.18
CA MET A 221 17.31 4.99 -2.38
C MET A 221 18.58 5.51 -3.05
N LEU A 222 19.46 6.16 -2.28
CA LEU A 222 20.73 6.67 -2.82
C LEU A 222 21.82 5.59 -2.81
N PRO A 223 22.60 5.45 -3.90
CA PRO A 223 23.89 4.77 -3.88
C PRO A 223 24.85 5.41 -2.87
N LEU A 224 25.76 4.65 -2.23
CA LEU A 224 26.61 5.15 -1.15
C LEU A 224 27.47 6.36 -1.55
N ARG A 225 27.98 6.42 -2.79
CA ARG A 225 28.67 7.60 -3.33
C ARG A 225 27.80 8.86 -3.26
N HIS A 226 26.52 8.77 -3.64
CA HIS A 226 25.56 9.87 -3.58
C HIS A 226 25.12 10.17 -2.14
N ALA A 227 24.83 9.13 -1.35
CA ALA A 227 24.51 9.24 0.07
C ALA A 227 25.58 10.04 0.82
N MET A 228 26.86 9.69 0.63
CA MET A 228 28.00 10.37 1.23
C MET A 228 28.17 11.81 0.75
N HIS A 229 28.06 12.07 -0.56
CA HIS A 229 28.16 13.43 -1.11
C HIS A 229 27.09 14.35 -0.52
N TRP A 230 25.82 13.96 -0.63
CA TRP A 230 24.70 14.78 -0.17
C TRP A 230 24.61 14.86 1.36
N THR A 231 25.16 13.90 2.11
CA THR A 231 25.34 14.00 3.57
C THR A 231 26.28 15.15 3.94
N ARG A 232 27.43 15.29 3.26
CA ARG A 232 28.36 16.42 3.50
C ARG A 232 27.68 17.75 3.20
N TYR A 233 27.05 17.87 2.03
CA TYR A 233 26.29 19.05 1.61
C TYR A 233 25.17 19.42 2.59
N ALA A 234 24.50 18.44 3.19
CA ALA A 234 23.45 18.66 4.19
C ALA A 234 24.02 19.13 5.54
N ARG A 235 25.10 18.52 6.05
CA ARG A 235 25.75 18.93 7.32
C ARG A 235 26.20 20.39 7.32
N GLU A 236 26.64 20.91 6.17
CA GLU A 236 27.00 22.33 5.98
C GLU A 236 25.82 23.31 6.14
N ARG A 237 24.57 22.84 6.02
CA ARG A 237 23.36 23.70 5.87
C ARG A 237 22.25 23.41 6.89
N LEU A 238 22.25 22.23 7.50
CA LEU A 238 21.17 21.71 8.35
C LEU A 238 21.75 21.27 9.70
N HIS A 239 21.61 22.12 10.72
CA HIS A 239 22.26 21.93 12.03
C HIS A 239 21.75 20.73 12.86
N ASN A 240 20.67 20.06 12.43
CA ASN A 240 20.19 18.81 13.05
C ASN A 240 20.68 17.53 12.35
N ILE A 241 21.57 17.65 11.35
CA ILE A 241 22.32 16.51 10.78
C ILE A 241 23.63 16.35 11.55
N THR A 242 23.72 15.33 12.39
CA THR A 242 24.92 15.03 13.17
C THR A 242 26.02 14.38 12.32
N ASN A 243 27.23 14.33 12.87
CA ASN A 243 28.32 13.55 12.30
C ASN A 243 28.04 12.03 12.24
N THR A 244 27.01 11.55 12.96
CA THR A 244 26.56 10.15 12.96
C THR A 244 25.48 9.84 11.93
N MET A 245 24.97 10.85 11.21
CA MET A 245 23.85 10.69 10.26
C MET A 245 24.32 10.56 8.81
N LEU A 246 23.74 9.61 8.07
CA LEU A 246 23.97 9.33 6.65
C LEU A 246 22.64 9.37 5.87
N LEU A 247 22.57 10.16 4.79
CA LEU A 247 21.39 10.28 3.92
C LEU A 247 21.20 9.02 3.07
N VAL A 248 20.17 8.23 3.33
CA VAL A 248 19.93 6.92 2.67
C VAL A 248 18.80 6.95 1.63
N PHE A 249 17.79 7.81 1.79
CA PHE A 249 16.76 8.06 0.79
C PHE A 249 16.46 9.55 0.65
N CYS A 250 16.09 10.03 -0.54
CA CYS A 250 15.53 11.37 -0.70
C CYS A 250 14.63 11.50 -1.94
N SER A 251 13.83 12.56 -1.97
CA SER A 251 13.08 12.95 -3.17
C SER A 251 14.02 13.47 -4.26
N PHE A 252 13.63 13.40 -5.54
CA PHE A 252 14.44 13.89 -6.67
C PHE A 252 14.87 15.37 -6.54
N ASN A 253 14.10 16.16 -5.77
CA ASN A 253 14.32 17.58 -5.47
C ASN A 253 14.82 17.84 -4.04
N PHE A 254 15.16 16.82 -3.25
CA PHE A 254 15.70 16.92 -1.88
C PHE A 254 14.80 17.67 -0.87
N SER A 255 13.53 17.93 -1.18
CA SER A 255 12.57 18.47 -0.20
C SER A 255 12.27 17.47 0.93
N LYS A 256 12.28 16.17 0.61
CA LYS A 256 12.09 15.07 1.57
C LYS A 256 13.39 14.25 1.65
N MET A 257 13.98 14.15 2.84
CA MET A 257 15.28 13.50 3.06
C MET A 257 15.22 12.56 4.26
N TYR A 258 15.75 11.35 4.12
CA TYR A 258 15.78 10.31 5.15
C TYR A 258 17.21 9.97 5.52
N PHE A 259 17.58 10.32 6.74
CA PHE A 259 18.88 10.04 7.33
C PHE A 259 18.78 8.83 8.27
N LEU A 260 19.69 7.89 8.11
CA LEU A 260 20.00 6.88 9.12
C LEU A 260 20.97 7.51 10.13
N ASP A 261 20.72 7.38 11.43
CA ASP A 261 21.71 7.73 12.47
C ASP A 261 22.45 6.46 12.92
N ALA A 262 23.76 6.38 12.68
CA ALA A 262 24.57 5.22 13.04
C ALA A 262 24.67 5.02 14.57
N LYS A 263 24.38 6.05 15.38
CA LYS A 263 24.50 5.99 16.84
C LYS A 263 23.34 5.26 17.52
N ASP A 264 22.12 5.37 16.99
CA ASP A 264 20.92 4.74 17.55
C ASP A 264 20.21 3.78 16.57
N GLY A 265 20.64 3.75 15.30
CA GLY A 265 20.08 2.94 14.22
C GLY A 265 18.76 3.47 13.66
N GLY A 266 18.21 4.54 14.22
CA GLY A 266 16.96 5.15 13.81
C GLY A 266 17.03 5.73 12.40
N ILE A 267 15.91 5.64 11.68
CA ILE A 267 15.69 6.33 10.41
C ILE A 267 14.83 7.57 10.65
N TYR A 268 15.34 8.71 10.19
CA TYR A 268 14.83 10.04 10.48
C TYR A 268 14.54 10.80 9.20
N LEU A 269 13.30 11.23 9.01
CA LEU A 269 12.99 12.26 8.03
C LEU A 269 13.48 13.60 8.57
N VAL A 270 14.26 14.33 7.78
CA VAL A 270 14.64 15.72 8.04
C VAL A 270 14.17 16.58 6.88
N ASN A 271 13.53 17.70 7.17
CA ASN A 271 13.01 18.61 6.16
C ASN A 271 13.91 19.85 5.94
N THR A 272 13.55 20.66 4.96
CA THR A 272 14.24 21.92 4.63
C THR A 272 14.12 23.01 5.70
N ARG A 273 13.24 22.85 6.69
CA ARG A 273 13.16 23.68 7.91
C ARG A 273 14.04 23.14 9.05
N ASN A 274 14.85 22.11 8.77
CA ASN A 274 15.73 21.42 9.72
C ASN A 274 14.99 20.70 10.87
N GLU A 275 13.69 20.41 10.73
CA GLU A 275 12.94 19.62 11.72
C GLU A 275 13.20 18.12 11.51
N ARG A 276 13.45 17.38 12.60
CA ARG A 276 13.79 15.94 12.60
C ARG A 276 12.62 15.10 13.13
N PHE A 277 12.15 14.15 12.32
CA PHE A 277 11.03 13.24 12.64
C PHE A 277 11.49 11.79 12.53
N LEU A 278 11.11 10.93 13.48
CA LEU A 278 11.30 9.48 13.35
C LEU A 278 10.39 8.94 12.23
N ALA A 279 10.97 8.31 11.20
CA ALA A 279 10.21 7.71 10.10
C ALA A 279 9.65 6.31 10.46
N TYR A 280 10.21 5.69 11.50
CA TYR A 280 9.74 4.47 12.16
C TYR A 280 9.68 4.70 13.68
N PRO A 281 8.69 4.17 14.43
CA PRO A 281 8.39 4.65 15.79
C PRO A 281 9.48 4.50 16.86
N VAL A 282 10.49 3.64 16.65
CA VAL A 282 11.52 3.32 17.64
C VAL A 282 12.89 3.30 16.97
N ALA A 283 13.78 4.21 17.39
CA ALA A 283 15.19 4.16 17.01
C ALA A 283 15.80 2.83 17.48
N SER A 284 16.36 2.07 16.54
CA SER A 284 16.95 0.75 16.78
C SER A 284 17.72 0.30 15.55
N ALA A 285 18.73 -0.57 15.72
CA ALA A 285 19.53 -1.10 14.62
C ALA A 285 18.71 -1.70 13.45
N ASP A 286 17.52 -2.24 13.72
CA ASP A 286 16.61 -2.83 12.72
C ASP A 286 15.60 -1.84 12.09
N ALA A 287 15.53 -0.58 12.54
CA ALA A 287 14.44 0.35 12.23
C ALA A 287 14.22 0.54 10.72
N ILE A 288 15.30 0.74 9.96
CA ILE A 288 15.28 0.87 8.49
C ILE A 288 14.69 -0.37 7.80
N LEU A 289 15.03 -1.57 8.25
CA LEU A 289 14.49 -2.81 7.66
C LEU A 289 13.02 -3.00 8.02
N LEU A 290 12.61 -2.69 9.25
CA LEU A 290 11.21 -2.78 9.68
C LEU A 290 10.32 -1.77 8.94
N TRP A 291 10.84 -0.57 8.68
CA TRP A 291 10.22 0.47 7.87
C TRP A 291 10.07 0.05 6.40
N LEU A 292 11.11 -0.52 5.77
CA LEU A 292 11.06 -1.06 4.40
C LEU A 292 10.14 -2.29 4.29
N ARG A 293 10.05 -3.13 5.33
CA ARG A 293 9.15 -4.29 5.37
C ARG A 293 7.69 -3.88 5.43
N GLU A 294 7.33 -2.91 6.27
CA GLU A 294 5.98 -2.33 6.29
C GLU A 294 5.63 -1.67 4.95
N TYR A 295 6.58 -0.94 4.33
CA TYR A 295 6.39 -0.37 2.99
C TYR A 295 6.12 -1.45 1.93
N THR A 296 6.95 -2.50 1.91
CA THR A 296 6.82 -3.62 0.98
C THR A 296 5.49 -4.37 1.21
N ARG A 297 5.04 -4.51 2.46
CA ARG A 297 3.70 -5.04 2.79
C ARG A 297 2.59 -4.17 2.21
N ARG A 298 2.67 -2.84 2.36
CA ARG A 298 1.69 -1.89 1.80
C ARG A 298 1.60 -1.98 0.27
N LEU A 299 2.72 -2.22 -0.43
CA LEU A 299 2.73 -2.49 -1.87
C LEU A 299 2.09 -3.84 -2.22
N LEU A 300 2.51 -4.93 -1.58
CA LEU A 300 1.99 -6.28 -1.83
C LEU A 300 0.49 -6.41 -1.57
N GLU A 301 -0.03 -5.66 -0.60
CA GLU A 301 -1.46 -5.62 -0.30
C GLU A 301 -2.25 -4.67 -1.23
N GLY A 302 -1.60 -3.79 -2.01
CA GLY A 302 -2.28 -2.75 -2.79
C GLY A 302 -2.88 -1.63 -1.93
N ILE A 303 -2.21 -1.27 -0.83
CA ILE A 303 -2.47 0.00 -0.12
C ILE A 303 -1.91 1.17 -0.93
N TYR A 304 -0.71 0.99 -1.49
CA TYR A 304 -0.13 1.86 -2.52
C TYR A 304 -0.19 1.17 -3.88
N GLY A 305 -0.21 1.93 -4.96
CA GLY A 305 -0.34 1.41 -6.32
C GLY A 305 0.25 2.33 -7.38
N ILE A 306 0.27 1.86 -8.63
CA ILE A 306 0.81 2.63 -9.75
C ILE A 306 -0.26 3.59 -10.29
N GLY A 307 0.12 4.86 -10.46
CA GLY A 307 -0.73 5.90 -11.01
C GLY A 307 0.04 7.18 -11.32
N PRO A 308 -0.63 8.22 -11.85
CA PRO A 308 -0.01 9.53 -12.03
C PRO A 308 0.38 10.13 -10.66
N ILE A 309 1.67 10.45 -10.48
CA ILE A 309 2.14 11.25 -9.34
C ILE A 309 1.59 12.68 -9.45
N ILE A 310 1.53 13.22 -10.67
CA ILE A 310 0.95 14.53 -11.01
C ILE A 310 -0.30 14.28 -11.88
N PRO A 311 -1.53 14.48 -11.38
CA PRO A 311 -2.76 14.08 -12.08
C PRO A 311 -2.86 14.57 -13.53
N PHE A 312 -2.57 15.85 -13.77
CA PHE A 312 -2.67 16.46 -15.10
C PHE A 312 -1.58 16.02 -16.10
N MET A 313 -0.55 15.29 -15.65
CA MET A 313 0.47 14.70 -16.52
C MET A 313 0.14 13.26 -16.94
N LEU A 314 -0.87 12.64 -16.32
CA LEU A 314 -1.32 11.26 -16.63
C LEU A 314 -0.12 10.28 -16.67
N GLU A 315 -0.04 9.44 -17.71
CA GLU A 315 1.04 8.46 -17.95
C GLU A 315 2.46 9.05 -17.91
N ARG A 316 2.65 10.36 -18.18
CA ARG A 316 3.98 11.01 -18.14
C ARG A 316 4.53 11.16 -16.71
N SER A 317 3.70 11.02 -15.69
CA SER A 317 4.08 11.08 -14.27
C SER A 317 3.90 9.75 -13.54
N LYS A 318 3.81 8.63 -14.28
CA LYS A 318 3.43 7.33 -13.74
C LYS A 318 4.51 6.77 -12.81
N GLY A 319 4.12 6.52 -11.56
CA GLY A 319 4.99 5.96 -10.53
C GLY A 319 4.16 5.37 -9.39
N ILE A 320 4.81 5.03 -8.27
CA ILE A 320 4.12 4.55 -7.07
C ILE A 320 3.46 5.74 -6.37
N SER A 321 2.13 5.81 -6.41
CA SER A 321 1.37 6.83 -5.69
C SER A 321 1.21 6.43 -4.23
N LEU A 322 1.61 7.32 -3.31
CA LEU A 322 1.46 7.13 -1.88
C LEU A 322 0.05 7.42 -1.35
N PHE A 323 -0.90 7.85 -2.20
CA PHE A 323 -2.29 8.12 -1.79
C PHE A 323 -3.09 6.83 -1.59
N PRO A 324 -3.43 6.43 -0.35
CA PRO A 324 -3.96 5.10 -0.06
C PRO A 324 -5.17 4.68 -0.90
N LEU A 325 -5.08 3.50 -1.51
CA LEU A 325 -6.14 2.86 -2.28
C LEU A 325 -7.05 1.98 -1.41
N LYS A 326 -6.62 1.64 -0.20
CA LYS A 326 -7.40 0.99 0.87
C LYS A 326 -6.71 1.20 2.23
N GLY A 327 -7.38 0.84 3.32
CA GLY A 327 -6.92 1.05 4.69
C GLY A 327 -7.71 2.18 5.39
N PRO A 328 -7.48 2.41 6.70
CA PRO A 328 -8.16 3.49 7.45
C PRO A 328 -7.86 4.88 6.90
N GLU A 329 -6.74 5.06 6.20
CA GLU A 329 -6.34 6.31 5.54
C GLU A 329 -7.12 6.60 4.22
N ARG A 330 -8.04 5.71 3.80
CA ARG A 330 -8.98 5.93 2.68
C ARG A 330 -10.43 5.87 3.17
N THR A 331 -11.25 6.81 2.73
CA THR A 331 -12.72 6.71 2.78
C THR A 331 -13.34 6.76 1.38
N HIS A 332 -14.60 6.39 1.28
CA HIS A 332 -15.39 6.56 0.06
C HIS A 332 -16.89 6.62 0.37
N LYS A 333 -17.66 7.14 -0.58
CA LYS A 333 -19.13 7.16 -0.59
C LYS A 333 -19.64 7.08 -2.04
N VAL A 334 -20.85 6.55 -2.22
CA VAL A 334 -21.60 6.58 -3.47
C VAL A 334 -22.89 7.34 -3.24
N THR A 335 -23.23 8.27 -4.14
CA THR A 335 -24.51 8.99 -4.18
C THR A 335 -24.95 9.15 -5.63
N ARG A 336 -26.16 8.69 -6.01
CA ARG A 336 -26.65 8.68 -7.41
C ARG A 336 -25.61 8.13 -8.41
N SER A 337 -24.97 7.03 -8.05
CA SER A 337 -23.85 6.38 -8.77
C SER A 337 -22.57 7.21 -8.97
N VAL A 338 -22.48 8.44 -8.44
CA VAL A 338 -21.22 9.16 -8.31
C VAL A 338 -20.45 8.56 -7.13
N HIS A 339 -19.33 7.92 -7.41
CA HIS A 339 -18.40 7.40 -6.41
C HIS A 339 -17.30 8.42 -6.15
N ILE A 340 -17.19 8.87 -4.89
CA ILE A 340 -16.10 9.71 -4.40
C ILE A 340 -15.24 8.87 -3.45
N ALA A 341 -13.94 8.79 -3.73
CA ALA A 341 -12.95 8.15 -2.87
C ALA A 341 -11.86 9.14 -2.44
N SER A 342 -11.75 9.35 -1.13
CA SER A 342 -10.83 10.29 -0.50
C SER A 342 -9.68 9.54 0.17
N SER A 343 -8.48 10.10 0.17
CA SER A 343 -7.35 9.57 0.96
C SER A 343 -6.34 10.66 1.29
N VAL A 344 -5.56 10.46 2.34
CA VAL A 344 -4.71 11.52 2.94
C VAL A 344 -3.30 11.05 3.26
N ILE A 345 -2.33 11.97 3.24
CA ILE A 345 -0.91 11.75 3.53
C ILE A 345 -0.40 12.91 4.41
N TYR A 346 0.38 12.58 5.44
CA TYR A 346 1.14 13.56 6.22
C TYR A 346 2.41 13.98 5.48
N MET A 347 2.60 15.29 5.30
CA MET A 347 3.75 15.93 4.68
C MET A 347 4.60 16.65 5.75
N PRO A 348 5.42 15.94 6.54
CA PRO A 348 6.32 16.58 7.51
C PRO A 348 7.29 17.57 6.86
N GLU A 349 7.56 17.43 5.56
CA GLU A 349 8.42 18.33 4.80
C GLU A 349 7.77 19.61 4.26
N HIS A 350 6.44 19.76 4.41
CA HIS A 350 5.70 20.89 3.83
C HIS A 350 4.91 21.66 4.90
N SER A 351 4.86 23.00 4.79
CA SER A 351 4.25 23.88 5.81
C SER A 351 2.77 23.60 6.07
N GLN A 352 2.05 23.18 5.03
CA GLN A 352 0.65 22.78 5.11
C GLN A 352 0.44 21.50 5.95
N GLY A 353 1.44 20.64 6.08
CA GLY A 353 1.36 19.42 6.90
C GLY A 353 0.51 18.27 6.32
N TRP A 354 -0.59 18.53 5.61
CA TRP A 354 -1.46 17.45 5.08
C TRP A 354 -1.81 17.64 3.61
N THR A 355 -1.67 16.57 2.82
CA THR A 355 -2.19 16.51 1.44
C THR A 355 -3.24 15.41 1.33
N TYR A 356 -4.28 15.67 0.53
CA TYR A 356 -5.34 14.72 0.23
C TYR A 356 -5.54 14.61 -1.27
N SER A 357 -5.95 13.40 -1.69
CA SER A 357 -6.42 13.14 -3.05
C SER A 357 -7.89 12.74 -3.00
N ILE A 358 -8.69 13.41 -3.82
CA ILE A 358 -10.08 13.04 -4.09
C ILE A 358 -10.12 12.45 -5.50
N ARG A 359 -10.72 11.27 -5.60
CA ARG A 359 -10.92 10.53 -6.84
C ARG A 359 -12.42 10.41 -7.09
N MET A 360 -12.86 10.68 -8.31
CA MET A 360 -14.27 10.77 -8.69
C MET A 360 -14.53 9.97 -9.96
N ARG A 361 -15.66 9.27 -10.04
CA ARG A 361 -16.18 8.68 -11.27
C ARG A 361 -17.67 8.36 -11.13
N LEU A 362 -18.33 8.13 -12.26
CA LEU A 362 -19.61 7.44 -12.29
C LEU A 362 -19.35 5.92 -12.31
N LEU A 363 -20.11 5.15 -11.53
CA LEU A 363 -20.03 3.69 -11.49
C LEU A 363 -20.45 3.05 -12.82
N THR A 364 -19.98 1.83 -13.08
CA THR A 364 -20.42 0.98 -14.21
C THR A 364 -21.45 -0.08 -13.76
N PRO A 365 -22.22 -0.70 -14.68
CA PRO A 365 -23.34 -1.59 -14.35
C PRO A 365 -23.03 -2.82 -13.48
N ASP A 366 -21.76 -3.18 -13.36
CA ASP A 366 -21.24 -4.31 -12.58
C ASP A 366 -20.88 -3.97 -11.13
N GLU A 367 -21.08 -2.72 -10.68
CA GLU A 367 -20.61 -2.22 -9.39
C GLU A 367 -21.70 -1.99 -8.33
N GLU A 368 -21.33 -2.18 -7.05
CA GLU A 368 -22.21 -1.94 -5.91
C GLU A 368 -22.56 -0.44 -5.77
N GLY A 369 -23.87 -0.14 -5.75
CA GLY A 369 -24.38 1.25 -5.76
C GLY A 369 -24.62 1.84 -7.15
N TYR A 370 -24.47 1.04 -8.22
CA TYR A 370 -24.91 1.43 -9.55
C TYR A 370 -26.44 1.65 -9.62
N MET A 371 -26.83 2.59 -10.48
CA MET A 371 -28.20 2.93 -10.87
C MET A 371 -28.15 3.22 -12.36
N THR A 372 -29.14 2.74 -13.13
CA THR A 372 -29.20 2.99 -14.58
C THR A 372 -29.35 4.49 -14.89
N PRO A 373 -29.03 4.95 -16.11
CA PRO A 373 -29.19 6.35 -16.50
C PRO A 373 -30.61 6.90 -16.23
N GLU A 374 -31.63 6.08 -16.44
CA GLU A 374 -33.04 6.40 -16.19
C GLU A 374 -33.31 6.51 -14.69
N ALA A 375 -32.84 5.56 -13.89
CA ALA A 375 -33.06 5.52 -12.44
C ALA A 375 -32.32 6.66 -11.70
N ARG A 376 -31.16 7.12 -12.20
CA ARG A 376 -30.45 8.28 -11.65
C ARG A 376 -30.83 9.61 -12.31
N GLY A 377 -31.52 9.58 -13.44
CA GLY A 377 -31.99 10.75 -14.19
C GLY A 377 -30.90 11.50 -14.99
N PHE A 378 -29.78 10.85 -15.34
CA PHE A 378 -28.74 11.44 -16.18
C PHE A 378 -27.76 10.38 -16.73
N THR A 379 -27.25 10.60 -17.94
CA THR A 379 -26.16 9.79 -18.52
C THR A 379 -24.79 10.20 -17.97
N ARG A 380 -24.55 11.52 -17.88
CA ARG A 380 -23.33 12.18 -17.37
C ARG A 380 -23.67 13.38 -16.49
N CYS A 381 -22.75 13.81 -15.63
CA CYS A 381 -22.96 14.95 -14.74
C CYS A 381 -21.68 15.79 -14.52
N GLN A 382 -21.82 17.12 -14.39
CA GLN A 382 -20.71 18.04 -14.18
C GLN A 382 -20.66 18.59 -12.75
N LEU A 383 -19.48 18.60 -12.14
CA LEU A 383 -19.23 19.26 -10.85
C LEU A 383 -19.35 20.79 -10.97
N THR A 384 -20.22 21.42 -10.18
CA THR A 384 -20.40 22.88 -10.13
C THR A 384 -19.64 23.52 -8.96
N THR A 385 -19.83 22.99 -7.74
CA THR A 385 -19.30 23.56 -6.50
C THR A 385 -18.90 22.49 -5.48
N ARG A 386 -18.14 22.91 -4.46
CA ARG A 386 -17.71 22.11 -3.32
C ARG A 386 -17.93 22.87 -2.01
N HIS A 387 -18.08 22.12 -0.93
CA HIS A 387 -18.06 22.60 0.44
C HIS A 387 -17.26 21.64 1.31
N TRP A 388 -16.30 22.18 2.06
CA TRP A 388 -15.49 21.43 3.02
C TRP A 388 -15.80 21.87 4.44
N VAL A 389 -15.78 20.90 5.35
CA VAL A 389 -15.75 21.08 6.79
C VAL A 389 -14.46 20.43 7.29
N ILE A 390 -13.56 21.27 7.81
CA ILE A 390 -12.24 20.89 8.29
C ILE A 390 -12.23 21.08 9.80
N GLU A 391 -12.14 19.98 10.53
CA GLU A 391 -12.11 19.94 11.99
C GLU A 391 -10.69 19.69 12.48
N LYS A 392 -10.35 20.35 13.58
CA LYS A 392 -9.11 20.15 14.32
C LYS A 392 -9.49 19.98 15.78
N GLU A 393 -8.75 19.13 16.51
CA GLU A 393 -8.96 18.93 17.93
C GLU A 393 -8.84 20.26 18.71
N ASP A 394 -9.85 20.56 19.54
CA ASP A 394 -10.12 21.82 20.26
C ASP A 394 -10.36 23.10 19.43
N ASP A 395 -10.37 23.05 18.09
CA ASP A 395 -10.69 24.21 17.24
C ASP A 395 -12.15 24.19 16.74
N THR A 396 -12.68 25.36 16.35
CA THR A 396 -13.98 25.43 15.66
C THR A 396 -13.88 24.89 14.21
N PRO A 397 -14.92 24.19 13.69
CA PRO A 397 -14.88 23.66 12.33
C PRO A 397 -14.74 24.76 11.28
N GLN A 398 -13.71 24.67 10.43
CA GLN A 398 -13.51 25.61 9.33
C GLN A 398 -14.33 25.18 8.11
N HIS A 399 -15.23 26.07 7.67
CA HIS A 399 -16.03 25.88 6.46
C HIS A 399 -15.37 26.55 5.24
N VAL A 400 -15.23 25.82 4.14
CA VAL A 400 -14.65 26.35 2.88
C VAL A 400 -15.57 26.01 1.71
N ARG A 401 -16.18 27.02 1.07
CA ARG A 401 -17.02 26.85 -0.14
C ARG A 401 -16.32 27.41 -1.39
N GLY A 402 -16.64 26.88 -2.56
CA GLY A 402 -16.15 27.42 -3.83
C GLY A 402 -16.58 26.64 -5.06
N ARG A 403 -16.38 27.24 -6.25
CA ARG A 403 -16.69 26.61 -7.54
C ARG A 403 -15.62 25.58 -7.96
N GLY A 404 -16.04 24.50 -8.60
CA GLY A 404 -15.22 23.37 -9.05
C GLY A 404 -14.33 22.75 -7.96
N VAL A 405 -13.24 22.10 -8.36
CA VAL A 405 -12.09 21.70 -7.52
C VAL A 405 -10.80 22.15 -8.19
N ILE A 406 -9.92 22.85 -7.48
CA ILE A 406 -8.68 23.46 -8.01
C ILE A 406 -8.83 24.25 -9.33
N GLY A 407 -10.03 24.78 -9.64
CA GLY A 407 -10.33 25.48 -10.90
C GLY A 407 -10.79 24.57 -12.05
N ILE A 408 -11.12 23.32 -11.77
CA ILE A 408 -11.55 22.28 -12.71
C ILE A 408 -12.97 21.82 -12.33
N PHE A 409 -13.80 21.54 -13.34
CA PHE A 409 -15.23 21.25 -13.25
C PHE A 409 -15.51 19.90 -13.95
N PRO A 410 -15.00 18.77 -13.43
CA PRO A 410 -15.04 17.48 -14.12
C PRO A 410 -16.46 17.06 -14.54
N ILE A 411 -16.58 16.60 -15.79
CA ILE A 411 -17.80 16.03 -16.36
C ILE A 411 -17.65 14.50 -16.31
N LEU A 412 -18.35 13.84 -15.40
CA LEU A 412 -18.21 12.40 -15.15
C LEU A 412 -19.12 11.57 -16.07
N THR A 413 -18.57 10.49 -16.62
CA THR A 413 -19.26 9.49 -17.45
C THR A 413 -19.06 8.09 -16.87
N GLU A 414 -19.83 7.09 -17.30
CA GLU A 414 -19.62 5.70 -16.85
C GLU A 414 -18.21 5.22 -17.22
N GLY A 415 -17.42 4.84 -16.20
CA GLY A 415 -16.04 4.40 -16.39
C GLY A 415 -15.04 5.50 -16.83
N GLY A 416 -15.40 6.79 -16.79
CA GLY A 416 -14.53 7.86 -17.25
C GLY A 416 -14.98 9.29 -16.92
N TRP A 417 -14.37 10.25 -17.61
CA TRP A 417 -14.74 11.66 -17.58
C TRP A 417 -14.35 12.38 -18.89
N VAL A 418 -15.04 13.47 -19.22
CA VAL A 418 -14.75 14.27 -20.42
C VAL A 418 -13.79 15.42 -20.07
N LEU A 419 -12.70 15.52 -20.84
CA LEU A 419 -11.77 16.63 -20.84
C LEU A 419 -12.06 17.55 -22.04
N ASN A 420 -12.56 18.76 -21.76
CA ASN A 420 -12.83 19.81 -22.74
C ASN A 420 -12.71 21.21 -22.11
N ARG A 421 -13.08 22.26 -22.86
CA ARG A 421 -13.06 23.66 -22.40
C ARG A 421 -14.00 23.98 -21.23
N TRP A 422 -14.99 23.13 -20.96
CA TRP A 422 -15.96 23.30 -19.88
C TRP A 422 -15.47 22.59 -18.61
N SER A 423 -14.82 21.44 -18.74
CA SER A 423 -14.21 20.75 -17.60
C SER A 423 -12.95 21.43 -17.11
N ASP A 424 -12.11 21.94 -18.02
CA ASP A 424 -10.84 22.61 -17.70
C ASP A 424 -10.78 24.00 -18.37
N PRO A 425 -11.55 24.98 -17.86
CA PRO A 425 -11.59 26.34 -18.41
C PRO A 425 -10.25 27.08 -18.26
N HIS A 426 -9.37 26.61 -17.36
CA HIS A 426 -8.06 27.19 -17.10
C HIS A 426 -6.89 26.45 -17.79
N ARG A 427 -7.17 25.37 -18.54
CA ARG A 427 -6.20 24.63 -19.38
C ARG A 427 -5.03 24.04 -18.58
N GLN A 428 -5.30 23.51 -17.40
CA GLN A 428 -4.32 22.79 -16.57
C GLN A 428 -3.81 21.49 -17.22
N TYR A 429 -4.65 20.83 -18.03
CA TYR A 429 -4.27 19.72 -18.90
C TYR A 429 -3.69 20.19 -20.27
N GLY A 430 -3.53 21.50 -20.47
CA GLY A 430 -3.05 22.13 -21.70
C GLY A 430 -4.15 22.53 -22.68
N ARG A 431 -3.79 22.78 -23.94
CA ARG A 431 -4.78 22.90 -25.03
C ARG A 431 -5.15 21.48 -25.49
N VAL A 432 -6.39 21.08 -25.23
CA VAL A 432 -6.89 19.73 -25.53
C VAL A 432 -8.23 19.87 -26.27
N GLU A 433 -8.36 19.17 -27.39
CA GLU A 433 -9.65 18.96 -28.07
C GLU A 433 -10.54 18.04 -27.23
N GLU A 434 -11.86 18.03 -27.45
CA GLU A 434 -12.75 17.24 -26.59
C GLU A 434 -12.39 15.75 -26.60
N LYS A 435 -12.11 15.20 -25.41
CA LYS A 435 -11.58 13.85 -25.25
C LYS A 435 -12.16 13.16 -24.02
N GLU A 436 -12.56 11.91 -24.17
CA GLU A 436 -12.84 11.03 -23.04
C GLU A 436 -11.54 10.51 -22.41
N VAL A 437 -11.49 10.55 -21.08
CA VAL A 437 -10.42 10.01 -20.24
C VAL A 437 -11.01 8.86 -19.42
N LYS A 438 -10.45 7.66 -19.57
CA LYS A 438 -10.91 6.46 -18.86
C LYS A 438 -10.41 6.44 -17.41
N GLY A 439 -11.24 5.90 -16.51
CA GLY A 439 -10.94 5.79 -15.08
C GLY A 439 -11.37 7.01 -14.27
N GLU A 440 -10.79 7.16 -13.08
CA GLU A 440 -11.16 8.21 -12.13
C GLU A 440 -10.63 9.58 -12.57
N PHE A 441 -11.45 10.63 -12.44
CA PHE A 441 -10.95 11.99 -12.34
C PHE A 441 -10.25 12.12 -10.99
N ILE A 442 -9.00 12.58 -10.99
CA ILE A 442 -8.17 12.72 -9.79
C ILE A 442 -7.77 14.18 -9.63
N TYR A 443 -7.95 14.73 -8.43
CA TYR A 443 -7.22 15.92 -8.02
C TYR A 443 -6.53 15.72 -6.67
N GLN A 444 -5.53 16.56 -6.42
CA GLN A 444 -4.69 16.56 -5.23
C GLN A 444 -4.60 17.99 -4.70
N SER A 445 -4.66 18.16 -3.38
CA SER A 445 -4.71 19.46 -2.71
C SER A 445 -4.26 19.30 -1.25
N CYS A 446 -4.01 20.40 -0.55
CA CYS A 446 -3.63 20.37 0.87
C CYS A 446 -4.72 20.95 1.78
N THR A 447 -4.60 20.62 3.07
CA THR A 447 -5.26 21.29 4.18
C THR A 447 -4.20 21.62 5.23
N GLY A 448 -4.48 22.62 6.08
CA GLY A 448 -3.49 23.20 6.98
C GLY A 448 -3.05 22.27 8.13
N SER A 449 -1.93 22.62 8.75
CA SER A 449 -1.29 21.81 9.78
C SER A 449 -2.01 21.89 11.14
N PHE A 450 -1.68 20.93 12.01
CA PHE A 450 -2.10 20.84 13.42
C PHE A 450 -0.86 20.85 14.33
N PRO A 451 -1.01 21.22 15.61
CA PRO A 451 0.01 20.97 16.62
C PRO A 451 0.36 19.47 16.69
N ARG A 452 1.63 19.14 16.96
CA ARG A 452 2.09 17.75 16.97
C ARG A 452 1.41 16.94 18.07
N GLY A 453 0.77 15.85 17.68
CA GLY A 453 0.02 14.97 18.57
C GLY A 453 -1.50 15.22 18.58
N LYS A 454 -1.98 16.31 17.97
CA LYS A 454 -3.42 16.52 17.75
C LYS A 454 -3.93 15.76 16.53
N GLU A 455 -5.21 15.41 16.56
CA GLU A 455 -5.95 14.85 15.42
C GLU A 455 -6.91 15.87 14.76
N GLY A 456 -7.53 15.46 13.66
CA GLY A 456 -8.49 16.27 12.91
C GLY A 456 -9.32 15.42 11.93
N SER A 457 -10.35 16.04 11.35
CA SER A 457 -11.30 15.41 10.43
C SER A 457 -11.52 16.29 9.20
N PHE A 458 -11.57 15.69 8.01
CA PHE A 458 -11.89 16.39 6.76
C PHE A 458 -13.07 15.70 6.10
N ARG A 459 -14.18 16.42 5.95
CA ARG A 459 -15.40 15.96 5.26
C ARG A 459 -15.97 17.05 4.39
N GLY A 460 -17.00 16.72 3.61
CA GLY A 460 -17.78 17.75 2.94
C GLY A 460 -18.79 17.20 1.96
N ASP A 461 -19.12 18.04 0.99
CA ASP A 461 -20.08 17.78 -0.05
C ASP A 461 -19.69 18.49 -1.35
N MET A 462 -20.19 17.96 -2.45
CA MET A 462 -19.99 18.45 -3.81
C MET A 462 -21.32 18.50 -4.55
N ASN A 463 -21.56 19.58 -5.28
CA ASN A 463 -22.77 19.71 -6.07
C ASN A 463 -22.47 19.41 -7.55
N PHE A 464 -23.38 18.65 -8.17
CA PHE A 464 -23.30 18.23 -9.55
C PHE A 464 -24.62 18.55 -10.28
N VAL A 465 -24.54 18.88 -11.56
CA VAL A 465 -25.72 19.01 -12.44
C VAL A 465 -25.74 17.90 -13.50
N PRO A 466 -26.92 17.40 -13.90
CA PRO A 466 -27.09 16.60 -15.12
C PRO A 466 -26.52 17.30 -16.36
N ASN A 467 -25.84 16.53 -17.22
CA ASN A 467 -25.14 17.01 -18.41
C ASN A 467 -23.98 17.98 -18.12
N ILE A 468 -24.12 19.27 -18.44
CA ILE A 468 -23.07 20.30 -18.31
C ILE A 468 -23.64 21.61 -17.72
N GLU A 469 -22.81 22.35 -17.00
CA GLU A 469 -23.22 23.57 -16.25
C GLU A 469 -23.78 24.69 -17.15
N SER A 470 -23.34 24.77 -18.40
CA SER A 470 -23.83 25.76 -19.38
C SER A 470 -25.10 25.32 -20.13
N ALA A 471 -25.55 24.08 -19.96
CA ALA A 471 -26.78 23.53 -20.52
C ALA A 471 -27.24 22.29 -19.69
N PRO A 472 -27.71 22.52 -18.44
CA PRO A 472 -28.06 21.42 -17.53
C PRO A 472 -29.37 20.75 -17.96
N GLU A 473 -29.42 19.42 -17.85
CA GLU A 473 -30.59 18.60 -18.23
C GLU A 473 -31.52 18.29 -17.03
N GLY A 474 -31.29 18.89 -15.87
CA GLY A 474 -32.09 18.74 -14.66
C GLY A 474 -31.48 19.43 -13.44
N ASP A 475 -32.09 19.22 -12.28
CA ASP A 475 -31.71 19.92 -11.03
C ASP A 475 -30.32 19.54 -10.49
N GLU A 476 -29.68 20.51 -9.83
CA GLU A 476 -28.44 20.31 -9.08
C GLU A 476 -28.65 19.33 -7.91
N PHE A 477 -27.70 18.42 -7.70
CA PHE A 477 -27.74 17.44 -6.63
C PHE A 477 -26.43 17.34 -5.86
N GLN A 478 -26.54 17.07 -4.57
CA GLN A 478 -25.41 16.97 -3.65
C GLN A 478 -24.87 15.52 -3.59
N VAL A 479 -23.55 15.40 -3.56
CA VAL A 479 -22.78 14.17 -3.40
C VAL A 479 -21.92 14.31 -2.13
N GLU A 480 -22.02 13.35 -1.22
CA GLU A 480 -21.32 13.39 0.07
C GLU A 480 -19.86 12.95 -0.07
N VAL A 481 -18.95 13.69 0.56
CA VAL A 481 -17.53 13.31 0.72
C VAL A 481 -17.29 12.87 2.16
N LYS A 482 -17.37 11.55 2.38
CA LYS A 482 -17.28 10.92 3.70
C LYS A 482 -16.00 11.30 4.45
N ALA A 483 -16.17 11.71 5.71
CA ALA A 483 -15.11 12.15 6.62
C ALA A 483 -13.92 11.19 6.66
N PHE A 484 -12.70 11.70 6.44
CA PHE A 484 -11.45 10.98 6.65
C PHE A 484 -10.62 11.60 7.80
N PRO A 485 -9.93 10.77 8.61
CA PRO A 485 -9.15 11.24 9.76
C PRO A 485 -7.79 11.78 9.33
N MET A 486 -7.26 12.74 10.09
CA MET A 486 -5.92 13.32 9.93
C MET A 486 -5.12 13.15 11.23
N GLY A 487 -4.84 11.90 11.59
CA GLY A 487 -4.03 11.51 12.76
C GLY A 487 -2.61 11.12 12.35
N TYR A 488 -1.61 11.50 13.15
CA TYR A 488 -0.18 11.35 12.84
C TYR A 488 0.21 9.90 12.48
N PRO A 489 0.69 9.61 11.26
CA PRO A 489 0.92 8.24 10.82
C PRO A 489 2.12 7.60 11.51
N LYS A 490 1.96 6.33 11.92
CA LYS A 490 2.99 5.52 12.57
C LYS A 490 4.26 5.29 11.74
N TYR A 491 4.18 5.45 10.42
CA TYR A 491 5.30 5.28 9.48
C TYR A 491 5.30 6.45 8.50
N LEU A 492 6.46 7.06 8.27
CA LEU A 492 6.59 8.20 7.35
C LEU A 492 7.18 7.74 6.01
N TYR A 493 6.40 7.85 4.94
CA TYR A 493 6.77 7.59 3.54
C TYR A 493 6.46 8.84 2.70
#